data_AF-A0A961N5T3-F1
#
_entry.id   AF-A0A961N5T3-F1
#
_cell.length_a   1.000
_cell.length_b   1.000
_cell.length_c   1.000
_cell.angle_alpha   90.00
_cell.angle_beta   90.00
_cell.angle_gamma   90.00
#
_symmetry.space_group_name_H-M   'P 1'
#
loop_
_entity.id
_entity.type
_entity.pdbx_description
1 polymer ?
#
loop_
_entity_poly.entity_id
_entity_poly.type
_entity_poly.pdbx_seq_one_letter_code
_entity_poly.pdbx_strand_id
1 'polypeptide(L)' 'MQSLLCKFLADRSGATAIEYALIAGGISLAIIATVQALGTVVSGQYQGVVDTWNGQ' A
#
# COMPACT_ATOMS: atom_id res chain seq x y z
N MET A 1 -31.76 26.41 1.84
CA MET A 1 -31.02 25.40 2.65
C MET A 1 -31.44 23.97 2.32
N GLN A 2 -32.75 23.66 2.27
CA GLN A 2 -33.24 22.30 1.97
C GLN A 2 -32.70 21.70 0.66
N SER A 3 -32.57 22.51 -0.40
CA SER A 3 -32.00 22.09 -1.70
C SER A 3 -30.54 21.60 -1.61
N LEU A 4 -29.71 22.21 -0.76
CA LEU A 4 -28.29 21.83 -0.63
C LEU A 4 -28.13 20.48 0.09
N LEU A 5 -28.94 20.24 1.12
CA LEU A 5 -28.97 18.97 1.85
C LEU A 5 -29.46 17.81 0.97
N CYS A 6 -30.50 18.02 0.16
CA CYS A 6 -30.96 17.00 -0.80
C CYS A 6 -29.90 16.68 -1.86
N LYS A 7 -29.15 17.68 -2.35
CA LYS A 7 -28.07 17.47 -3.33
C LYS A 7 -26.86 16.75 -2.73
N PHE A 8 -26.54 17.00 -1.46
CA PHE A 8 -25.50 16.27 -0.74
C PHE A 8 -25.88 14.81 -0.47
N LEU A 9 -27.13 14.54 -0.09
CA LEU A 9 -27.65 13.18 0.09
C LEU A 9 -27.75 12.38 -1.23
N ALA A 10 -27.94 13.07 -2.36
CA ALA A 10 -27.95 12.47 -3.69
C ALA A 10 -26.55 12.33 -4.31
N ASP A 11 -25.51 12.86 -3.67
CA ASP A 11 -24.15 12.84 -4.19
C ASP A 11 -23.53 11.44 -4.06
N ARG A 12 -23.19 10.84 -5.20
CA ARG A 12 -22.51 9.54 -5.25
C ARG A 12 -20.99 9.66 -5.31
N SER A 13 -20.46 10.87 -5.50
CA SER A 13 -19.02 11.12 -5.59
C SER A 13 -18.30 10.65 -4.32
N GLY A 14 -18.89 10.90 -3.15
CA GLY A 14 -18.38 10.39 -1.87
C GLY A 14 -18.41 8.86 -1.72
N ALA A 15 -19.46 8.20 -2.24
CA ALA A 15 -19.56 6.73 -2.23
C ALA A 15 -18.56 6.07 -3.21
N THR A 16 -18.32 6.67 -4.38
CA THR A 16 -17.25 6.21 -5.28
C THR A 16 -15.86 6.49 -4.70
N ALA A 17 -15.67 7.60 -3.98
CA ALA A 17 -14.38 7.92 -3.36
C ALA A 17 -13.97 6.89 -2.31
N ILE A 18 -14.91 6.37 -1.50
CA ILE A 18 -14.59 5.36 -0.48
C ILE A 18 -14.27 3.98 -1.09
N GLU A 19 -14.88 3.63 -2.23
CA GLU A 19 -14.58 2.39 -2.96
C GLU A 19 -13.17 2.41 -3.56
N TYR A 20 -12.81 3.51 -4.25
CA TYR A 20 -11.46 3.67 -4.79
C TYR A 20 -10.41 3.79 -3.66
N ALA A 21 -10.74 4.45 -2.55
CA ALA A 21 -9.86 4.53 -1.39
C ALA A 21 -9.61 3.16 -0.75
N LEU A 22 -10.62 2.28 -0.67
CA LEU A 22 -10.47 0.92 -0.15
C LEU A 22 -9.58 0.06 -1.06
N ILE A 23 -9.79 0.13 -2.38
CA ILE A 23 -8.97 -0.59 -3.37
C ILE A 23 -7.52 -0.08 -3.32
N ALA A 24 -7.32 1.24 -3.33
CA ALA A 24 -6.00 1.85 -3.23
C ALA A 24 -5.29 1.50 -1.91
N GLY A 25 -6.03 1.50 -0.80
CA GLY A 25 -5.54 1.04 0.50
C GLY A 25 -5.08 -0.42 0.47
N GLY A 26 -5.88 -1.31 -0.11
CA GLY A 26 -5.53 -2.72 -0.27
C GLY A 26 -4.27 -2.93 -1.11
N ILE A 27 -4.15 -2.23 -2.25
CA ILE A 27 -2.96 -2.29 -3.11
C ILE A 27 -1.72 -1.77 -2.36
N SER A 28 -1.85 -0.66 -1.63
CA SER A 28 -0.77 -0.09 -0.82
C SER A 28 -0.24 -1.10 0.21
N LEU A 29 -1.12 -1.77 0.94
CA LEU A 29 -0.73 -2.79 1.92
C LEU A 29 -0.01 -3.98 1.27
N ALA A 30 -0.50 -4.44 0.11
CA ALA A 30 0.15 -5.53 -0.64
C ALA A 30 1.56 -5.15 -1.12
N ILE A 31 1.74 -3.91 -1.59
CA ILE A 31 3.04 -3.38 -2.00
C ILE A 31 3.99 -3.30 -0.79
N ILE A 32 3.53 -2.76 0.34
CA ILE A 32 4.35 -2.64 1.55
C ILE A 32 4.86 -4.01 2.01
N ALA A 33 3.98 -5.02 2.03
CA ALA A 33 4.36 -6.37 2.44
C ALA A 33 5.38 -7.00 1.49
N THR A 34 5.18 -6.85 0.18
CA THR A 34 6.11 -7.40 -0.83
C THR A 34 7.46 -6.70 -0.82
N VAL A 35 7.50 -5.37 -0.66
CA VAL A 35 8.76 -4.61 -0.56
C VAL A 35 9.54 -5.00 0.69
N GLN A 36 8.89 -5.21 1.83
CA GLN A 36 9.56 -5.70 3.05
C GLN A 36 10.19 -7.07 2.83
N ALA A 37 9.45 -8.03 2.27
CA ALA A 37 9.96 -9.36 1.98
C ALA A 37 11.15 -9.32 1.00
N LEU A 38 11.07 -8.51 -0.05
CA LEU A 38 12.16 -8.33 -1.00
C LEU A 38 13.39 -7.72 -0.32
N GLY A 39 13.20 -6.74 0.58
CA GLY A 39 14.27 -6.14 1.37
C GLY A 39 15.03 -7.18 2.20
N THR A 40 14.32 -8.09 2.86
CA THR A 40 14.93 -9.21 3.60
C THR A 40 15.75 -10.13 2.70
N VAL A 41 15.21 -10.51 1.53
CA VAL A 41 15.92 -11.37 0.57
C VAL A 41 17.20 -10.69 0.09
N VAL A 42 17.10 -9.44 -0.36
CA VAL A 42 18.25 -8.67 -0.86
C VAL A 42 19.30 -8.49 0.24
N SER A 43 18.89 -8.14 1.46
CA SER A 43 19.80 -8.04 2.60
C SER A 43 20.52 -9.35 2.89
N GLY A 44 19.81 -10.49 2.79
CA GLY A 44 20.41 -11.82 2.94
C GLY A 44 21.47 -12.12 1.88
N GLN A 45 21.23 -11.73 0.63
CA GLN A 45 22.22 -11.92 -0.44
C GLN A 45 23.49 -11.08 -0.19
N TYR A 46 23.35 -9.81 0.21
CA TYR A 46 24.49 -8.98 0.56
C TYR A 46 25.24 -9.52 1.77
N GLN A 47 24.53 -10.02 2.79
CA GLN A 47 25.16 -10.65 3.95
C GLN A 47 25.97 -11.88 3.53
N GLY A 48 25.43 -12.74 2.65
CA GLY A 48 26.18 -13.89 2.13
C GLY A 48 27.47 -13.51 1.41
N VAL A 49 27.48 -12.40 0.67
CA VAL A 49 28.72 -11.86 0.06
C VAL A 49 29.70 -11.39 1.13
N VAL A 50 29.22 -10.65 2.14
CA VAL A 50 30.04 -10.19 3.26
C VAL A 50 30.66 -11.37 4.02
N ASP A 51 29.88 -12.41 4.28
CA ASP A 51 30.34 -13.61 4.99
C ASP A 51 31.42 -14.34 4.18
N THR A 52 31.20 -14.49 2.86
CA THR A 52 32.20 -15.06 1.94
C THR A 52 33.50 -14.24 1.94
N TRP A 53 33.40 -12.91 1.96
CA TRP A 53 34.56 -12.01 2.00
C TRP A 53 35.30 -12.08 3.33
N ASN A 54 34.59 -12.28 4.44
CA ASN A 54 35.16 -12.44 5.77
C ASN A 54 35.72 -13.85 6.03
N GLY A 55 35.64 -14.75 5.04
CA GLY A 55 36.17 -16.11 5.12
C GLY A 55 35.35 -17.06 5.98
N GLN A 56 34.05 -16.79 6.11
CA GLN A 56 33.07 -17.73 6.70
C GLN A 56 32.52 -18.72 5.67
#